data_AF-A0A914CWJ1-F1
#
_entry.id   AF-A0A914CWJ1-F1
#
_cell.length_a   1.000
_cell.length_b   1.000
_cell.length_c   1.000
_cell.angle_alpha   90.00
_cell.angle_beta   90.00
_cell.angle_gamma   90.00
#
_symmetry.space_group_name_H-M   'P 1'
#
loop_
_entity.id
_entity.type
_entity.pdbx_description
1 polymer ?
#
loop_
_entity_poly.entity_id
_entity_poly.type
_entity_poly.pdbx_seq_one_letter_code
_entity_poly.pdbx_strand_id
1 'polypeptide(L)' 'ECEEQIKDASKREESIEAGIQAAMGAKTLCIPLEQPKQELPQACINVNCQNKAQFFALFGRSY' A
#
# COMPACT_ATOMS: atom_id res chain seq x y z
N GLU A 1 -3.43 -2.32 11.25
CA GLU A 1 -4.73 -2.65 10.61
C GLU A 1 -4.82 -2.24 9.13
N CYS A 2 -4.92 -0.96 8.76
CA CYS A 2 -5.07 -0.59 7.33
C CYS A 2 -3.92 -1.08 6.45
N GLU A 3 -2.68 -0.96 6.92
CA GLU A 3 -1.51 -1.44 6.18
C GLU A 3 -1.54 -2.96 5.96
N GLU A 4 -1.96 -3.74 6.96
CA GLU A 4 -2.05 -5.19 6.84
C GLU A 4 -3.13 -5.61 5.83
N GLN A 5 -4.29 -4.95 5.86
CA GLN A 5 -5.37 -5.20 4.90
C GLN A 5 -4.93 -4.85 3.47
N ILE A 6 -4.23 -3.73 3.27
CA ILE A 6 -3.68 -3.33 1.97
C ILE A 6 -2.63 -4.32 1.50
N LYS A 7 -1.74 -4.76 2.40
CA LYS A 7 -0.72 -5.77 2.11
C LYS A 7 -1.36 -7.07 1.66
N ASP A 8 -2.37 -7.56 2.38
CA ASP A 8 -3.05 -8.81 2.03
C ASP A 8 -3.84 -8.70 0.73
N ALA A 9 -4.56 -7.59 0.52
CA ALA A 9 -5.33 -7.35 -0.70
C ALA A 9 -4.47 -7.12 -1.96
N SER A 10 -3.21 -6.70 -1.79
CA SER A 10 -2.28 -6.41 -2.90
C SER A 10 -1.32 -7.56 -3.24
N LYS A 11 -1.43 -8.71 -2.56
CA LYS A 11 -0.71 -9.92 -2.94
C LYS A 11 -1.13 -10.34 -4.36
N ARG A 12 -0.15 -10.50 -5.25
CA ARG A 12 -0.35 -11.15 -6.55
C ARG A 12 0.66 -12.27 -6.68
N GLU A 13 0.21 -13.42 -7.14
CA GLU A 13 1.08 -14.52 -7.51
C GLU A 13 1.96 -14.07 -8.69
N GLU A 14 3.26 -13.99 -8.47
CA GLU A 14 4.22 -13.77 -9.54
C GLU A 14 4.79 -15.12 -9.98
N SER A 15 4.42 -15.53 -11.19
CA SER A 15 5.05 -16.66 -11.86
C SER A 15 6.44 -16.23 -12.33
N ILE A 16 7.48 -16.56 -11.56
CA ILE A 16 8.86 -16.36 -11.97
C ILE A 16 9.37 -17.70 -12.53
N GLU A 17 10.12 -17.67 -13.64
CA GLU A 17 10.66 -18.86 -14.33
C GLU A 17 11.52 -19.80 -13.44
N ALA A 18 11.90 -19.37 -12.23
CA ALA A 18 12.66 -20.14 -11.26
C ALA A 18 11.83 -20.70 -10.07
N GLY A 19 10.49 -20.57 -10.10
CA GLY A 19 9.57 -21.04 -9.06
C GLY A 19 8.65 -19.93 -8.53
N ILE A 20 7.59 -20.32 -7.79
CA ILE A 20 6.68 -19.37 -7.15
C ILE A 20 7.38 -18.77 -5.93
N GLN A 21 7.83 -17.51 -5.99
CA GLN A 21 8.17 -16.77 -4.78
C GLN A 21 6.88 -16.33 -4.10
N ALA A 22 6.83 -16.44 -2.76
CA ALA A 22 5.66 -16.01 -2.00
C ALA A 22 5.32 -14.55 -2.36
N ALA A 23 4.08 -14.32 -2.80
CA ALA A 23 3.58 -13.01 -3.18
C ALA A 23 3.78 -12.01 -2.03
N MET A 24 4.75 -11.11 -2.15
CA MET A 24 4.94 -10.03 -1.19
C MET A 24 3.92 -8.94 -1.51
N GLY A 25 2.95 -8.78 -0.62
CA GLY A 25 2.00 -7.66 -0.66
C GLY A 25 2.70 -6.31 -0.49
N ALA A 26 2.12 -5.25 -1.02
CA ALA A 26 2.66 -3.90 -0.86
C ALA A 26 2.55 -3.45 0.60
N LYS A 27 3.66 -2.97 1.16
CA LYS A 27 3.73 -2.35 2.49
C LYS A 27 3.99 -0.85 2.37
N THR A 28 3.85 -0.12 3.47
CA THR A 28 4.25 1.29 3.53
C THR A 28 5.78 1.36 3.40
N LEU A 29 6.28 2.14 2.45
CA LEU A 29 7.70 2.41 2.29
C LEU A 29 8.09 3.64 3.12
N CYS A 30 7.39 4.75 2.93
CA CYS A 30 7.56 5.97 3.71
C CYS A 30 6.38 6.94 3.52
N ILE A 31 6.34 7.96 4.37
CA ILE A 31 5.56 9.18 4.15
C ILE A 31 6.56 10.22 3.64
N PRO A 32 6.47 10.67 2.38
CA PRO A 32 7.37 11.69 1.85
C PRO A 32 7.35 12.97 2.68
N LEU A 33 8.52 13.54 2.95
CA LEU A 33 8.63 14.84 3.64
C LEU A 33 8.02 15.96 2.78
N GLU A 34 8.27 15.92 1.48
CA GLU A 34 7.60 16.78 0.51
C GLU A 34 6.32 16.11 0.03
N GLN A 35 5.19 16.58 0.53
CA GLN A 35 3.87 16.06 0.17
C GLN A 35 3.38 16.71 -1.15
N PRO A 36 2.63 15.97 -1.98
CA PRO A 36 1.95 16.55 -3.13
C PRO A 36 1.09 17.75 -2.73
N LYS A 37 1.03 18.76 -3.61
CA LYS A 37 0.13 19.93 -3.42
C LYS A 37 -1.35 19.60 -3.67
N GLN A 38 -1.65 18.36 -4.05
CA GLN A 38 -3.01 17.89 -4.27
C GLN A 38 -3.75 17.78 -2.94
N GLU A 39 -5.04 18.11 -2.95
CA GLU A 39 -5.90 17.89 -1.79
C GLU A 39 -5.97 16.41 -1.42
N LEU A 40 -5.95 16.14 -0.12
CA LEU A 40 -6.10 14.78 0.39
C LEU A 40 -7.51 14.25 0.10
N PRO A 41 -7.64 12.97 -0.28
CA PRO A 41 -8.94 12.36 -0.44
C PRO A 41 -9.71 12.32 0.90
N GLN A 42 -11.04 12.35 0.82
CA GLN A 42 -11.90 12.30 2.02
C GLN A 42 -11.85 10.95 2.75
N ALA A 43 -11.31 9.91 2.13
CA ALA A 43 -11.22 8.57 2.69
C ALA A 43 -9.82 7.97 2.53
N CYS A 44 -9.47 7.07 3.44
CA CYS A 44 -8.29 6.21 3.31
C CYS A 44 -8.36 5.33 2.05
N ILE A 45 -7.20 4.95 1.51
CA ILE A 45 -7.12 4.03 0.36
C ILE A 45 -7.64 2.61 0.69
N ASN A 46 -7.59 2.22 1.97
CA ASN A 46 -8.21 0.97 2.40
C ASN A 46 -9.74 1.13 2.40
N VAL A 47 -10.43 0.39 1.52
CA VAL A 47 -11.89 0.46 1.33
C VAL A 47 -12.70 0.13 2.58
N ASN A 48 -12.14 -0.61 3.53
CA ASN A 48 -12.80 -0.96 4.79
C ASN A 48 -12.62 0.14 5.87
N CYS A 49 -11.79 1.14 5.61
CA CYS A 49 -11.49 2.21 6.55
C CYS A 49 -12.36 3.45 6.24
N GLN A 50 -13.11 3.91 7.25
CA GLN A 50 -13.98 5.09 7.14
C GLN A 50 -13.31 6.39 7.62
N ASN A 51 -12.03 6.32 8.01
CA ASN A 51 -11.27 7.49 8.46
C ASN A 51 -10.83 8.34 7.27
N LYS A 52 -10.73 9.65 7.50
CA LYS A 52 -10.18 10.60 6.52
C LYS A 52 -8.69 10.36 6.29
N ALA A 53 -8.22 10.56 5.06
CA ALA A 53 -6.79 10.51 4.77
C ALA A 53 -6.09 11.72 5.41
N GLN A 54 -4.92 11.47 6.01
CA GLN A 54 -4.12 12.50 6.69
C GLN A 54 -2.87 12.90 5.89
N PHE A 55 -2.28 11.97 5.15
CA PHE A 55 -1.06 12.17 4.36
C PHE A 55 -1.06 11.23 3.14
N PHE A 56 -0.28 11.58 2.13
CA PHE A 56 0.11 10.64 1.08
C PHE A 56 1.27 9.77 1.57
N ALA A 57 1.13 8.46 1.42
CA ALA A 57 2.15 7.47 1.74
C ALA A 57 2.53 6.69 0.48
N LEU A 58 3.81 6.36 0.34
CA LEU A 58 4.29 5.50 -0.73
C LEU A 58 4.14 4.03 -0.32
N PHE A 59 3.44 3.26 -1.15
CA PHE A 59 3.31 1.81 -0.99
C PHE A 59 4.10 1.08 -2.07
N GLY A 60 4.70 -0.04 -1.70
CA GLY A 60 5.42 -0.88 -2.65
C GLY A 60 5.83 -2.21 -2.06
N ARG A 61 6.32 -3.09 -2.93
CA ARG A 61 6.95 -4.35 -2.52
C ARG A 61 8.38 -4.03 -2.12
N SER A 62 8.78 -4.42 -0.92
CA SER A 62 10.19 -4.42 -0.54
C SER A 62 10.59 -5.83 -0.12
N TYR A 63 11.80 -6.19 -0.51
CA TYR A 63 12.56 -7.29 0.05
C TYR A 63 13.01 -6.96 1.47
#